data_AF-A0A9W3TG48-F1
#
_entry.id   AF-A0A9W3TG48-F1
#
_cell.length_a   1.000
_cell.length_b   1.000
_cell.length_c   1.000
_cell.angle_alpha   90.00
_cell.angle_beta   90.00
_cell.angle_gamma   90.00
#
_symmetry.space_group_name_H-M   'P 1'
#
loop_
_entity.id
_entity.type
_entity.pdbx_description
1 polymer ?
#
loop_
_entity_poly.entity_id
_entity_poly.type
_entity_poly.pdbx_seq_one_letter_code
_entity_poly.pdbx_strand_id
1 'polypeptide(L)'
;MDTKTVVTIICSFMAAGLAQMASHLFTLRRETKNYQKACYQNLYSPTIFKLTDYIKSEGHSKEFYEHHNSYQNPTEIFNEIMQHVEKNLNYTSVDIINFYQVWKRDFSRSHKNKELHDYVKFENEMDLRITFANTFFSKFIKLNKSLKFKHKIVDEELKVPYFFTHFFLLIKECTRPYSITYAEIFGMYNLIEDMLLTTNNYTERIITIRNDLDKVPSTTLYKNEKRVHKAYISANKFLYEIANDLAAFSEVHSNDFKEFLNSSIQR
;
A
#
# COMPACT_ATOMS: atom_id res chain seq x y z
N MET A 1 -49.13 -37.55 27.89
CA MET A 1 -48.59 -36.40 27.14
C MET A 1 -48.57 -36.81 25.68
N ASP A 2 -49.33 -36.12 24.82
CA ASP A 2 -49.53 -36.53 23.43
C ASP A 2 -48.22 -36.33 22.64
N THR A 3 -47.82 -37.30 21.81
CA THR A 3 -46.55 -37.26 21.04
C THR A 3 -46.47 -36.02 20.15
N LYS A 4 -47.62 -35.53 19.68
CA LYS A 4 -47.76 -34.27 18.93
C LYS A 4 -47.36 -33.04 19.75
N THR A 5 -47.66 -33.02 21.05
CA THR A 5 -47.29 -31.93 21.95
C THR A 5 -45.79 -31.91 22.21
N VAL A 6 -45.19 -33.09 22.41
CA VAL A 6 -43.72 -33.22 22.60
C VAL A 6 -42.96 -32.79 21.35
N VAL A 7 -43.40 -33.21 20.17
CA VAL A 7 -42.79 -32.80 18.88
C VAL A 7 -42.92 -31.29 18.65
N THR A 8 -44.09 -30.69 18.92
CA THR A 8 -44.29 -29.24 18.79
C THR A 8 -43.37 -28.45 19.72
N ILE A 9 -43.17 -28.91 20.96
CA ILE A 9 -42.26 -28.28 21.92
C ILE A 9 -40.81 -28.36 21.43
N ILE A 10 -40.34 -29.54 21.01
CA ILE A 10 -38.98 -29.73 20.49
C ILE A 10 -38.74 -28.88 19.24
N CYS A 11 -39.67 -28.88 18.28
CA CYS A 11 -39.57 -28.05 17.07
C CYS A 11 -39.56 -26.55 17.40
N SER A 12 -40.35 -26.11 18.39
CA SER A 12 -40.37 -24.70 18.83
C SER A 12 -39.05 -24.29 19.48
N PHE A 13 -38.46 -25.15 20.31
CA PHE A 13 -37.14 -24.90 20.90
C PHE A 13 -36.02 -24.87 19.84
N MET A 14 -36.04 -25.81 18.88
CA MET A 14 -35.08 -25.79 17.76
C MET A 14 -35.22 -24.53 16.90
N ALA A 15 -36.46 -24.13 16.58
CA ALA A 15 -36.72 -22.90 15.82
C ALA A 15 -36.26 -21.65 16.58
N ALA A 16 -36.51 -21.58 17.90
CA ALA A 16 -36.04 -20.48 18.74
C ALA A 16 -34.50 -20.41 18.80
N GLY A 17 -33.82 -21.55 18.95
CA GLY A 17 -32.36 -21.62 18.93
C GLY A 17 -31.77 -21.15 17.59
N LEU A 18 -32.33 -21.62 16.48
CA LEU A 18 -31.92 -21.18 15.14
C LEU A 18 -32.18 -19.69 14.90
N ALA A 19 -33.32 -19.17 15.38
CA ALA A 19 -33.65 -17.75 15.29
C ALA A 19 -32.69 -16.88 16.10
N GLN A 20 -32.30 -17.31 17.31
CA GLN A 20 -31.31 -16.59 18.12
C GLN A 20 -29.92 -16.60 17.47
N MET A 21 -29.48 -17.76 16.96
CA MET A 21 -28.21 -17.86 16.22
C MET A 21 -28.20 -16.97 14.98
N ALA A 22 -29.28 -16.99 14.19
CA ALA A 22 -29.43 -16.14 13.02
C ALA A 22 -29.42 -14.64 13.41
N SER A 23 -30.16 -14.26 14.46
CA SER A 23 -30.21 -12.89 14.99
C SER A 23 -28.82 -12.39 15.41
N HIS A 24 -28.05 -13.20 16.13
CA HIS A 24 -26.69 -12.86 16.52
C HIS A 24 -25.78 -12.69 15.29
N LEU A 25 -25.85 -13.61 14.33
CA LEU A 25 -25.09 -13.52 13.09
C LEU A 25 -25.43 -12.25 12.29
N PHE A 26 -26.71 -11.90 12.16
CA PHE A 26 -27.14 -10.68 11.48
C PHE A 26 -26.69 -9.42 12.23
N THR A 27 -26.75 -9.43 13.55
CA THR A 27 -26.30 -8.32 14.40
C THR A 27 -24.80 -8.09 14.24
N LEU A 28 -23.98 -9.14 14.33
CA LEU A 28 -22.54 -9.07 14.10
C LEU A 28 -22.20 -8.55 12.69
N ARG A 29 -22.90 -9.02 11.65
CA ARG A 29 -22.71 -8.54 10.28
C ARG A 29 -23.04 -7.05 10.15
N ARG A 30 -24.12 -6.59 10.79
CA ARG A 30 -24.53 -5.19 10.79
C ARG A 30 -23.52 -4.31 11.51
N GLU A 31 -23.08 -4.72 12.70
CA GLU A 31 -22.07 -4.01 13.49
C GLU A 31 -20.74 -3.91 12.74
N THR A 32 -20.27 -5.02 12.16
CA THR A 32 -19.06 -5.04 11.34
C THR A 32 -19.17 -4.07 10.17
N LYS A 33 -20.30 -4.06 9.46
CA LYS A 33 -20.53 -3.14 8.34
C LYS A 33 -20.58 -1.68 8.80
N ASN A 34 -21.19 -1.41 9.95
CA ASN A 34 -21.25 -0.06 10.52
C ASN A 34 -19.85 0.43 10.93
N TYR A 35 -19.06 -0.42 11.57
CA TYR A 35 -17.68 -0.12 11.91
C TYR A 35 -16.84 0.14 10.65
N GLN A 36 -16.95 -0.70 9.63
CA GLN A 36 -16.27 -0.49 8.34
C GLN A 36 -16.65 0.84 7.69
N LYS A 37 -17.92 1.24 7.73
CA LYS A 37 -18.36 2.55 7.25
C LYS A 37 -17.76 3.69 8.07
N ALA A 38 -17.69 3.56 9.39
CA ALA A 38 -17.07 4.55 10.25
C ALA A 38 -15.56 4.68 9.96
N CYS A 39 -14.85 3.57 9.75
CA CYS A 39 -13.47 3.58 9.27
C CYS A 39 -13.33 4.32 7.94
N TYR A 40 -14.21 4.02 6.98
CA TYR A 40 -14.21 4.65 5.67
C TYR A 40 -14.36 6.17 5.79
N GLN A 41 -15.38 6.63 6.53
CA GLN A 41 -15.75 8.04 6.64
C GLN A 41 -14.74 8.85 7.44
N ASN A 42 -14.28 8.34 8.58
CA ASN A 42 -13.48 9.12 9.52
C ASN A 42 -11.98 9.10 9.22
N LEU A 43 -11.47 7.99 8.68
CA LEU A 43 -10.03 7.82 8.47
C LEU A 43 -9.67 7.75 6.99
N TYR A 44 -10.27 6.81 6.27
CA TYR A 44 -9.79 6.41 4.96
C TYR A 44 -10.12 7.43 3.86
N SER A 45 -11.39 7.81 3.71
CA SER A 45 -11.83 8.76 2.68
C SER A 45 -11.19 10.15 2.77
N PRO A 46 -10.97 10.76 3.95
CA PRO A 46 -10.31 12.07 4.04
C PRO A 46 -8.80 12.02 3.81
N THR A 47 -8.17 10.86 4.03
CA THR A 47 -6.70 10.71 3.97
C THR A 47 -6.23 10.23 2.59
N ILE A 48 -7.05 9.45 1.88
CA ILE A 48 -6.65 8.73 0.67
C ILE A 48 -6.18 9.64 -0.47
N PHE A 49 -6.87 10.77 -0.69
CA PHE A 49 -6.52 11.74 -1.72
C PHE A 49 -5.27 12.52 -1.33
N LYS A 50 -5.16 12.98 -0.08
CA LYS A 50 -3.92 13.62 0.42
C LYS A 50 -2.70 12.70 0.30
N LEU A 51 -2.87 11.40 0.57
CA LEU A 51 -1.80 10.42 0.43
C LEU A 51 -1.42 10.19 -1.04
N THR A 52 -2.38 10.29 -1.95
CA THR A 52 -2.13 10.29 -3.40
C THR A 52 -1.34 11.52 -3.81
N ASP A 53 -1.73 12.70 -3.33
CA ASP A 53 -1.02 13.96 -3.59
C ASP A 53 0.40 13.93 -3.02
N TYR A 54 0.60 13.33 -1.85
CA TYR A 54 1.91 13.06 -1.28
C TYR A 54 2.79 12.26 -2.25
N ILE A 55 2.32 11.12 -2.76
CA ILE A 55 3.11 10.29 -3.68
C ILE A 55 3.43 11.05 -4.98
N LYS A 56 2.46 11.77 -5.54
CA LYS A 56 2.67 12.59 -6.75
C LYS A 56 3.71 13.69 -6.50
N SER A 57 3.59 14.42 -5.38
CA SER A 57 4.49 15.52 -5.04
C SER A 57 5.94 15.09 -4.78
N GLU A 58 6.20 13.86 -4.30
CA GLU A 58 7.56 13.31 -4.23
C GLU A 58 8.13 12.98 -5.63
N GLY A 59 7.27 12.66 -6.62
CA GLY A 59 7.64 12.23 -7.97
C GLY A 59 7.89 13.34 -8.99
N HIS A 60 7.32 14.53 -8.80
CA HIS A 60 7.55 15.66 -9.71
C HIS A 60 8.58 16.63 -9.15
N SER A 61 9.43 17.18 -10.03
CA SER A 61 10.40 18.19 -9.64
C SER A 61 9.71 19.48 -9.18
N LYS A 62 10.38 20.21 -8.27
CA LYS A 62 9.95 21.53 -7.80
C LYS A 62 9.63 22.50 -8.96
N GLU A 63 10.38 22.40 -10.06
CA GLU A 63 10.20 23.22 -11.26
C GLU A 63 8.85 23.00 -11.96
N PHE A 64 8.33 21.77 -11.97
CA PHE A 64 7.03 21.42 -12.57
C PHE A 64 5.86 22.11 -11.84
N TYR A 65 5.96 22.21 -10.51
CA TYR A 65 4.92 22.81 -9.66
C TYR A 65 5.12 24.30 -9.37
N GLU A 66 6.34 24.84 -9.46
CA GLU A 66 6.60 26.29 -9.39
C GLU A 66 5.86 27.05 -10.51
N HIS A 67 5.66 26.42 -11.66
CA HIS A 67 4.86 27.00 -12.77
C HIS A 67 3.34 26.93 -12.55
N HIS A 68 2.87 26.11 -11.60
CA HIS A 68 1.44 25.83 -11.40
C HIS A 68 0.86 26.39 -10.09
N ASN A 69 1.60 27.23 -9.33
CA ASN A 69 1.15 27.82 -8.05
C ASN A 69 0.65 26.81 -7.00
N SER A 70 0.94 25.51 -7.18
CA SER A 70 0.36 24.41 -6.41
C SER A 70 1.39 23.54 -5.70
N TYR A 71 2.67 23.94 -5.68
CA TYR A 71 3.71 23.21 -4.98
C TYR A 71 3.43 23.17 -3.47
N GLN A 72 3.09 21.99 -2.98
CA GLN A 72 3.04 21.68 -1.56
C GLN A 72 4.25 20.81 -1.21
N ASN A 73 4.89 21.14 -0.09
CA ASN A 73 6.03 20.37 0.39
C ASN A 73 5.57 18.94 0.74
N PRO A 74 6.13 17.88 0.12
CA PRO A 74 5.71 16.51 0.38
C PRO A 74 5.79 16.12 1.86
N THR A 75 6.80 16.64 2.58
CA THR A 75 6.95 16.41 4.02
C THR A 75 5.83 17.07 4.82
N GLU A 76 5.35 18.24 4.42
CA GLU A 76 4.21 18.90 5.07
C GLU A 76 2.92 18.10 4.84
N ILE A 77 2.68 17.65 3.60
CA ILE A 77 1.53 16.79 3.28
C ILE A 77 1.57 15.51 4.14
N PHE A 78 2.72 14.84 4.23
CA PHE A 78 2.85 13.62 5.04
C PHE A 78 2.63 13.88 6.53
N ASN A 79 3.12 15.01 7.05
CA ASN A 79 2.89 15.40 8.43
C ASN A 79 1.39 15.62 8.71
N GLU A 80 0.65 16.28 7.82
CA GLU A 80 -0.80 16.43 7.94
C GLU A 80 -1.53 15.09 7.95
N ILE A 81 -1.11 14.17 7.07
CA ILE A 81 -1.64 12.79 7.02
C ILE A 81 -1.43 12.12 8.38
N MET A 82 -0.22 12.16 8.93
CA MET A 82 0.09 11.55 10.23
C MET A 82 -0.71 12.18 11.38
N GLN A 83 -0.91 13.51 11.38
CA GLN A 83 -1.76 14.18 12.37
C GLN A 83 -3.22 13.75 12.25
N HIS A 84 -3.73 13.55 11.03
CA HIS A 84 -5.09 13.03 10.83
C HIS A 84 -5.21 11.58 11.31
N VAL A 85 -4.20 10.75 11.07
CA VAL A 85 -4.14 9.37 11.58
C VAL A 85 -4.11 9.35 13.11
N GLU A 86 -3.31 10.21 13.76
CA GLU A 86 -3.25 10.32 15.22
C GLU A 86 -4.63 10.58 15.84
N LYS A 87 -5.40 11.50 15.25
CA LYS A 87 -6.74 11.85 15.73
C LYS A 87 -7.77 10.72 15.53
N ASN A 88 -7.46 9.73 14.69
CA ASN A 88 -8.38 8.70 14.22
C ASN A 88 -7.86 7.26 14.45
N LEU A 89 -6.95 7.05 15.41
CA LEU A 89 -6.36 5.72 15.70
C LEU A 89 -7.42 4.65 16.03
N ASN A 90 -8.58 5.02 16.58
CA ASN A 90 -9.68 4.08 16.87
C ASN A 90 -10.30 3.43 15.62
N TYR A 91 -10.06 4.04 14.46
CA TYR A 91 -10.59 3.61 13.16
C TYR A 91 -9.54 2.92 12.28
N THR A 92 -8.35 2.69 12.82
CA THR A 92 -7.25 2.09 12.07
C THR A 92 -6.88 0.71 12.60
N SER A 93 -6.11 0.00 11.79
CA SER A 93 -5.56 -1.32 12.13
C SER A 93 -4.29 -1.21 12.97
N VAL A 94 -3.96 -2.28 13.69
CA VAL A 94 -2.70 -2.40 14.46
C VAL A 94 -1.45 -2.06 13.63
N ASP A 95 -1.35 -2.50 12.37
CA ASP A 95 -0.18 -2.17 11.52
C ASP A 95 0.02 -0.67 11.36
N ILE A 96 -1.07 0.07 11.08
CA ILE A 96 -1.04 1.52 10.92
C ILE A 96 -0.72 2.22 12.25
N ILE A 97 -1.24 1.69 13.38
CA ILE A 97 -0.85 2.19 14.71
C ILE A 97 0.66 2.02 14.91
N ASN A 98 1.21 0.84 14.60
CA ASN A 98 2.64 0.57 14.75
C ASN A 98 3.48 1.49 13.87
N PHE A 99 3.11 1.67 12.60
CA PHE A 99 3.76 2.63 11.70
C PHE A 99 3.76 4.04 12.28
N TYR A 100 2.60 4.51 12.75
CA TYR A 100 2.47 5.82 13.35
C TYR A 100 3.37 5.98 14.58
N GLN A 101 3.46 4.98 15.46
CA GLN A 101 4.30 5.04 16.65
C GLN A 101 5.79 5.08 16.30
N VAL A 102 6.24 4.27 15.34
CA VAL A 102 7.63 4.31 14.85
C VAL A 102 7.94 5.67 14.26
N TRP A 103 7.05 6.17 13.38
CA TRP A 103 7.21 7.48 12.77
C TRP A 103 7.28 8.61 13.81
N LYS A 104 6.37 8.58 14.79
CA LYS A 104 6.31 9.56 15.87
C LYS A 104 7.60 9.57 16.69
N ARG A 105 8.13 8.39 17.03
CA ARG A 105 9.35 8.25 17.81
C ARG A 105 10.58 8.77 17.06
N ASP A 106 10.72 8.41 15.79
CA ASP A 106 12.00 8.53 15.07
C ASP A 106 12.08 9.77 14.15
N PHE A 107 10.94 10.25 13.64
CA PHE A 107 10.90 11.23 12.55
C PHE A 107 10.07 12.49 12.85
N SER A 108 9.06 12.44 13.72
CA SER A 108 8.17 13.59 13.97
C SER A 108 8.86 14.85 14.51
N ARG A 109 10.06 14.70 15.11
CA ARG A 109 10.86 15.81 15.68
C ARG A 109 12.03 16.24 14.79
N SER A 110 12.40 15.46 13.79
CA SER A 110 13.62 15.65 12.99
C SER A 110 13.60 16.94 12.17
N HIS A 111 12.41 17.41 11.78
CA HIS A 111 12.25 18.59 10.93
C HIS A 111 12.44 19.94 11.65
N LYS A 112 12.64 19.96 12.98
CA LYS A 112 12.87 21.19 13.76
C LYS A 112 14.35 21.49 14.03
N ASN A 113 15.20 20.47 14.03
CA ASN A 113 16.63 20.65 14.25
C ASN A 113 17.34 20.45 12.91
N LYS A 114 17.93 21.51 12.37
CA LYS A 114 18.79 21.51 11.17
C LYS A 114 20.12 20.77 11.40
N GLU A 115 20.12 19.69 12.18
CA GLU A 115 21.25 18.79 12.20
C GLU A 115 21.33 18.13 10.83
N LEU A 116 22.56 18.07 10.29
CA LEU A 116 22.87 17.49 9.00
C LEU A 116 22.08 16.18 8.83
N HIS A 117 21.12 16.17 7.90
CA HIS A 117 20.25 15.01 7.70
C HIS A 117 21.16 13.83 7.34
N ASP A 118 21.27 12.86 8.25
CA ASP A 118 21.91 11.58 7.95
C ASP A 118 21.18 10.97 6.76
N TYR A 119 21.90 10.79 5.65
CA TYR A 119 21.39 10.24 4.41
C TYR A 119 20.69 8.89 4.64
N VAL A 120 21.26 8.05 5.51
CA VAL A 120 20.68 6.75 5.89
C VAL A 120 19.36 6.95 6.63
N LYS A 121 19.29 7.91 7.54
CA LYS A 121 18.07 8.23 8.28
C LYS A 121 16.95 8.71 7.34
N PHE A 122 17.30 9.50 6.34
CA PHE A 122 16.34 10.00 5.37
C PHE A 122 15.82 8.91 4.42
N GLU A 123 16.70 8.04 3.91
CA GLU A 123 16.31 6.84 3.15
C GLU A 123 15.37 5.94 3.96
N ASN A 124 15.70 5.69 5.24
CA ASN A 124 14.84 4.91 6.13
C ASN A 124 13.48 5.58 6.40
N GLU A 125 13.45 6.91 6.49
CA GLU A 125 12.19 7.65 6.59
C GLU A 125 11.34 7.45 5.33
N MET A 126 11.95 7.55 4.14
CA MET A 126 11.24 7.34 2.87
C MET A 126 10.67 5.93 2.76
N ASP A 127 11.47 4.90 3.07
CA ASP A 127 11.01 3.52 3.09
C ASP A 127 9.79 3.34 4.00
N LEU A 128 9.81 3.97 5.17
CA LEU A 128 8.69 3.95 6.11
C LEU A 128 7.45 4.68 5.56
N ARG A 129 7.62 5.87 4.96
CA ARG A 129 6.50 6.63 4.37
C ARG A 129 5.84 5.86 3.23
N ILE A 130 6.63 5.23 2.36
CA ILE A 130 6.12 4.44 1.23
C ILE A 130 5.46 3.14 1.71
N THR A 131 6.04 2.48 2.72
CA THR A 131 5.42 1.29 3.33
C THR A 131 4.08 1.63 3.99
N PHE A 132 4.01 2.77 4.70
CA PHE A 132 2.75 3.29 5.23
C PHE A 132 1.75 3.52 4.10
N ALA A 133 2.14 4.21 3.03
CA ALA A 133 1.26 4.53 1.92
C ALA A 133 0.70 3.26 1.26
N ASN A 134 1.57 2.29 0.95
CA ASN A 134 1.19 1.00 0.38
C ASN A 134 0.20 0.23 1.26
N THR A 135 0.45 0.23 2.57
CA THR A 135 -0.41 -0.42 3.57
C THR A 135 -1.78 0.27 3.62
N PHE A 136 -1.78 1.61 3.64
CA PHE A 136 -3.01 2.40 3.68
C PHE A 136 -3.86 2.21 2.43
N PHE A 137 -3.27 2.29 1.24
CA PHE A 137 -3.93 2.01 -0.04
C PHE A 137 -4.52 0.60 -0.08
N SER A 138 -3.74 -0.40 0.34
CA SER A 138 -4.20 -1.79 0.37
C SER A 138 -5.41 -2.00 1.30
N LYS A 139 -5.42 -1.36 2.48
CA LYS A 139 -6.55 -1.44 3.41
C LYS A 139 -7.77 -0.68 2.89
N PHE A 140 -7.56 0.48 2.29
CA PHE A 140 -8.60 1.26 1.64
C PHE A 140 -9.30 0.46 0.53
N ILE A 141 -8.55 -0.17 -0.37
CA ILE A 141 -9.09 -1.00 -1.45
C ILE A 141 -9.88 -2.20 -0.90
N LYS A 142 -9.33 -2.88 0.13
CA LYS A 142 -10.04 -3.99 0.81
C LYS A 142 -11.35 -3.52 1.44
N LEU A 143 -11.35 -2.34 2.06
CA LEU A 143 -12.53 -1.73 2.67
C LEU A 143 -13.60 -1.35 1.63
N ASN A 144 -13.21 -0.75 0.51
CA ASN A 144 -14.14 -0.46 -0.59
C ASN A 144 -14.78 -1.72 -1.14
N LYS A 145 -13.98 -2.79 -1.33
CA LYS A 145 -14.49 -4.09 -1.77
C LYS A 145 -15.47 -4.69 -0.77
N SER A 146 -15.20 -4.61 0.53
CA SER A 146 -16.11 -5.15 1.57
C SER A 146 -17.42 -4.35 1.65
N LEU A 147 -17.36 -3.03 1.47
CA LEU A 147 -18.52 -2.14 1.47
C LEU A 147 -19.28 -2.13 0.12
N LYS A 148 -18.71 -2.75 -0.92
CA LYS A 148 -19.21 -2.73 -2.31
C LYS A 148 -19.29 -1.32 -2.90
N PHE A 149 -18.39 -0.43 -2.47
CA PHE A 149 -18.24 0.88 -3.07
C PHE A 149 -17.52 0.73 -4.41
N LYS A 150 -18.08 1.34 -5.47
CA LYS A 150 -17.51 1.39 -6.81
C LYS A 150 -17.47 2.84 -7.24
N HIS A 151 -16.40 3.53 -6.87
CA HIS A 151 -16.20 4.93 -7.21
C HIS A 151 -15.11 5.01 -8.27
N LYS A 152 -15.52 5.24 -9.53
CA LYS A 152 -14.58 5.32 -10.66
C LYS A 152 -13.42 6.29 -10.41
N ILE A 153 -13.73 7.46 -9.83
CA ILE A 153 -12.74 8.49 -9.49
C ILE A 153 -11.67 7.97 -8.51
N VAL A 154 -12.06 7.10 -7.59
CA VAL A 154 -11.15 6.52 -6.60
C VAL A 154 -10.25 5.48 -7.26
N ASP A 155 -10.78 4.69 -8.19
CA ASP A 155 -10.01 3.71 -8.94
C ASP A 155 -9.00 4.40 -9.88
N GLU A 156 -9.38 5.51 -10.51
CA GLU A 156 -8.51 6.31 -11.39
C GLU A 156 -7.40 7.02 -10.60
N GLU A 157 -7.75 7.77 -9.54
CA GLU A 157 -6.77 8.53 -8.75
C GLU A 157 -5.76 7.62 -8.04
N LEU A 158 -6.18 6.43 -7.61
CA LEU A 158 -5.30 5.51 -6.88
C LEU A 158 -4.45 4.63 -7.77
N LYS A 159 -4.80 4.45 -9.06
CA LYS A 159 -4.15 3.46 -9.92
C LYS A 159 -2.63 3.61 -9.93
N VAL A 160 -2.16 4.82 -10.22
CA VAL A 160 -0.73 5.13 -10.38
C VAL A 160 -0.01 5.17 -9.03
N PRO A 161 -0.45 5.96 -8.02
CA PRO A 161 0.21 5.96 -6.70
C PRO A 161 0.27 4.57 -6.06
N TYR A 162 -0.80 3.79 -6.17
CA TYR A 162 -0.83 2.47 -5.57
C TYR A 162 0.15 1.52 -6.24
N PHE A 163 0.17 1.47 -7.58
CA PHE A 163 1.17 0.72 -8.32
C PHE A 163 2.58 1.18 -7.96
N PHE A 164 2.82 2.48 -7.94
CA PHE A 164 4.14 3.05 -7.69
C PHE A 164 4.67 2.67 -6.31
N THR A 165 3.83 2.67 -5.27
CA THR A 165 4.29 2.21 -3.94
C THR A 165 4.71 0.73 -3.95
N HIS A 166 4.05 -0.13 -4.73
CA HIS A 166 4.52 -1.51 -4.91
C HIS A 166 5.81 -1.57 -5.71
N PHE A 167 5.95 -0.76 -6.76
CA PHE A 167 7.15 -0.69 -7.59
C PHE A 167 8.37 -0.25 -6.78
N PHE A 168 8.23 0.82 -6.01
CA PHE A 168 9.26 1.32 -5.11
C PHE A 168 9.75 0.23 -4.15
N LEU A 169 8.82 -0.42 -3.46
CA LEU A 169 9.15 -1.47 -2.48
C LEU A 169 9.76 -2.71 -3.15
N LEU A 170 9.29 -3.09 -4.35
CA LEU A 170 9.84 -4.22 -5.09
C LEU A 170 11.29 -3.96 -5.50
N ILE A 171 11.60 -2.76 -5.98
CA ILE A 171 12.98 -2.38 -6.33
C ILE A 171 13.87 -2.47 -5.09
N LYS A 172 13.47 -1.86 -3.97
CA LYS A 172 14.27 -1.84 -2.73
C LYS A 172 14.48 -3.25 -2.17
N GLU A 173 13.52 -4.15 -2.36
CA GLU A 173 13.61 -5.55 -1.94
C GLU A 173 14.51 -6.41 -2.86
N CYS A 174 14.54 -6.12 -4.16
CA CYS A 174 15.34 -6.88 -5.14
C CYS A 174 16.79 -6.38 -5.28
N THR A 175 17.10 -5.23 -4.69
CA THR A 175 18.40 -4.55 -4.84
C THR A 175 19.14 -4.53 -3.52
N ARG A 176 20.45 -4.25 -3.57
CA ARG A 176 21.23 -4.13 -2.32
C ARG A 176 20.76 -2.90 -1.54
N PRO A 177 20.77 -2.95 -0.20
CA PRO A 177 20.46 -1.78 0.61
C PRO A 177 21.28 -0.57 0.16
N TYR A 178 20.60 0.55 -0.08
CA TYR A 178 21.18 1.82 -0.52
C TYR A 178 21.88 1.82 -1.89
N SER A 179 21.69 0.80 -2.74
CA SER A 179 22.22 0.83 -4.12
C SER A 179 21.41 1.72 -5.06
N ILE A 180 20.18 2.04 -4.70
CA ILE A 180 19.33 3.02 -5.37
C ILE A 180 18.73 3.95 -4.34
N THR A 181 18.77 5.23 -4.68
CA THR A 181 18.23 6.32 -3.90
C THR A 181 16.72 6.43 -4.12
N TYR A 182 15.98 6.97 -3.16
CA TYR A 182 14.56 7.26 -3.36
C TYR A 182 14.36 8.21 -4.56
N ALA A 183 15.26 9.18 -4.76
CA ALA A 183 15.18 10.18 -5.82
C ALA A 183 15.25 9.54 -7.22
N GLU A 184 16.11 8.54 -7.41
CA GLU A 184 16.19 7.78 -8.66
C GLU A 184 14.89 7.01 -8.95
N ILE A 185 14.28 6.40 -7.93
CA ILE A 185 13.01 5.70 -8.10
C ILE A 185 11.87 6.68 -8.42
N PHE A 186 11.81 7.81 -7.71
CA PHE A 186 10.81 8.85 -7.93
C PHE A 186 10.98 9.57 -9.28
N GLY A 187 12.21 9.67 -9.80
CA GLY A 187 12.46 10.17 -11.15
C GLY A 187 11.75 9.35 -12.24
N MET A 188 11.40 8.09 -11.98
CA MET A 188 10.63 7.24 -12.90
C MET A 188 9.10 7.40 -12.76
N TYR A 189 8.60 8.22 -11.83
CA TYR A 189 7.16 8.31 -11.53
C TYR A 189 6.33 8.68 -12.76
N ASN A 190 6.72 9.74 -13.49
CA ASN A 190 5.99 10.21 -14.67
C ASN A 190 5.97 9.15 -15.79
N LEU A 191 7.10 8.46 -15.99
CA LEU A 191 7.17 7.41 -17.01
C LEU A 191 6.29 6.22 -16.64
N ILE A 192 6.19 5.90 -15.35
CA ILE A 192 5.28 4.86 -14.84
C ILE A 192 3.83 5.30 -15.00
N GLU A 193 3.51 6.57 -14.75
CA GLU A 193 2.20 7.14 -15.00
C GLU A 193 1.79 6.95 -16.47
N ASP A 194 2.64 7.38 -17.40
CA ASP A 194 2.44 7.23 -18.84
C ASP A 194 2.28 5.76 -19.25
N MET A 195 3.14 4.88 -18.73
CA MET A 195 3.07 3.44 -18.97
C MET A 195 1.73 2.86 -18.52
N LEU A 196 1.23 3.29 -17.36
CA LEU A 196 -0.04 2.80 -16.79
C LEU A 196 -1.28 3.37 -17.47
N LEU A 197 -1.18 4.40 -18.30
CA LEU A 197 -2.31 4.85 -19.13
C LEU A 197 -2.69 3.81 -20.18
N THR A 198 -1.74 2.97 -20.60
CA THR A 198 -2.00 1.85 -21.50
C THR A 198 -2.80 0.73 -20.81
N THR A 199 -3.53 -0.09 -21.59
CA THR A 199 -4.23 -1.25 -21.03
C THR A 199 -3.21 -2.34 -20.70
N ASN A 200 -2.91 -2.52 -19.40
CA ASN A 200 -2.01 -3.55 -18.89
C ASN A 200 -2.55 -4.16 -17.58
N ASN A 201 -1.89 -5.21 -17.10
CA ASN A 201 -2.22 -5.93 -15.87
C ASN A 201 -1.10 -5.80 -14.81
N TYR A 202 -0.33 -4.72 -14.87
CA TYR A 202 0.87 -4.56 -14.05
C TYR A 202 0.57 -4.42 -12.57
N THR A 203 -0.54 -3.77 -12.21
CA THR A 203 -1.00 -3.64 -10.82
C THR A 203 -1.32 -5.00 -10.19
N GLU A 204 -2.08 -5.87 -10.85
CA GLU A 204 -2.36 -7.19 -10.28
C GLU A 204 -1.11 -8.07 -10.19
N ARG A 205 -0.23 -7.96 -11.19
CA ARG A 205 1.01 -8.75 -11.24
C ARG A 205 2.00 -8.34 -10.16
N ILE A 206 2.23 -7.05 -9.98
CA ILE A 206 3.18 -6.57 -8.96
C ILE A 206 2.71 -6.94 -7.54
N ILE A 207 1.41 -6.84 -7.28
CA ILE A 207 0.80 -7.28 -6.02
C ILE A 207 1.02 -8.77 -5.80
N THR A 208 0.83 -9.58 -6.85
CA THR A 208 1.03 -11.04 -6.76
C THR A 208 2.49 -11.39 -6.46
N ILE A 209 3.42 -10.77 -7.17
CA ILE A 209 4.87 -10.96 -6.99
C ILE A 209 5.28 -10.58 -5.56
N ARG A 210 4.89 -9.40 -5.08
CA ARG A 210 5.20 -8.95 -3.72
C ARG A 210 4.60 -9.85 -2.65
N ASN A 211 3.35 -10.29 -2.81
CA ASN A 211 2.75 -11.25 -1.88
C ASN A 211 3.50 -12.60 -1.84
N ASP A 212 4.17 -13.00 -2.92
CA ASP A 212 4.97 -14.22 -2.95
C ASP A 212 6.35 -14.01 -2.31
N LEU A 213 6.95 -12.82 -2.45
CA LEU A 213 8.15 -12.41 -1.74
C LEU A 213 7.92 -12.28 -0.23
N ASP A 214 6.81 -11.68 0.22
CA ASP A 214 6.45 -11.56 1.65
C ASP A 214 6.36 -12.93 2.36
N LYS A 215 6.09 -14.00 1.62
CA LYS A 215 6.03 -15.37 2.16
C LYS A 215 7.41 -16.00 2.32
N VAL A 216 8.47 -15.44 1.73
CA VAL A 216 9.84 -15.98 1.81
C VAL A 216 10.36 -16.01 3.25
N PRO A 217 10.33 -14.91 4.04
CA PRO A 217 10.80 -14.93 5.43
C PRO A 217 10.00 -15.88 6.34
N SER A 218 8.73 -16.11 6.01
CA SER A 218 7.84 -17.02 6.76
C SER A 218 8.10 -18.51 6.50
N THR A 219 9.01 -18.84 5.58
CA THR A 219 9.40 -20.23 5.30
C THR A 219 10.72 -20.57 5.99
N THR A 220 10.81 -21.76 6.58
CA THR A 220 12.04 -22.25 7.21
C THR A 220 13.20 -22.22 6.20
N LEU A 221 14.26 -21.47 6.51
CA LEU A 221 15.43 -21.17 5.66
C LEU A 221 15.96 -22.38 4.87
N TYR A 222 15.98 -23.56 5.47
CA TYR A 222 16.54 -24.78 4.86
C TYR A 222 15.58 -25.58 3.95
N LYS A 223 14.28 -25.26 3.90
CA LYS A 223 13.29 -26.10 3.20
C LYS A 223 12.87 -25.60 1.83
N ASN A 224 13.30 -24.42 1.37
CA ASN A 224 12.78 -23.93 0.09
C ASN A 224 13.62 -22.84 -0.63
N GLU A 225 14.94 -22.99 -0.69
CA GLU A 225 15.81 -22.14 -1.54
C GLU A 225 15.26 -21.98 -2.97
N LYS A 226 14.69 -23.07 -3.53
CA LYS A 226 14.03 -23.03 -4.85
C LYS A 226 12.85 -22.05 -4.91
N ARG A 227 12.05 -21.94 -3.85
CA ARG A 227 10.92 -21.00 -3.78
C ARG A 227 11.41 -19.56 -3.66
N VAL A 228 12.42 -19.34 -2.82
CA VAL A 228 13.07 -18.02 -2.67
C VAL A 228 13.62 -17.56 -4.02
N HIS A 229 14.45 -18.39 -4.64
CA HIS A 229 15.05 -18.10 -5.94
C HIS A 229 13.99 -17.87 -7.03
N LYS A 230 12.92 -18.68 -7.06
CA LYS A 230 11.82 -18.49 -8.02
C LYS A 230 11.08 -17.17 -7.81
N ALA A 231 10.84 -16.75 -6.57
CA ALA A 231 10.18 -15.48 -6.26
C ALA A 231 11.03 -14.29 -6.75
N TYR A 232 12.33 -14.28 -6.44
CA TYR A 232 13.26 -13.24 -6.90
C TYR A 232 13.45 -13.24 -8.42
N ILE A 233 13.53 -14.41 -9.09
CA ILE A 233 13.53 -14.46 -10.56
C ILE A 233 12.27 -13.83 -11.14
N SER A 234 11.10 -14.13 -10.57
CA SER A 234 9.84 -13.58 -11.04
C SER A 234 9.78 -12.06 -10.87
N ALA A 235 10.29 -11.55 -9.75
CA ALA A 235 10.39 -10.13 -9.48
C ALA A 235 11.35 -9.43 -10.47
N ASN A 236 12.56 -9.96 -10.63
CA ASN A 236 13.54 -9.41 -11.55
C ASN A 236 13.04 -9.41 -12.99
N LYS A 237 12.43 -10.52 -13.44
CA LYS A 237 11.84 -10.59 -14.80
C LYS A 237 10.79 -9.51 -15.00
N PHE A 238 9.95 -9.25 -13.99
CA PHE A 238 8.94 -8.21 -14.05
C PHE A 238 9.53 -6.80 -14.08
N LEU A 239 10.59 -6.53 -13.31
CA LEU A 239 11.30 -5.25 -13.37
C LEU A 239 11.96 -5.02 -14.74
N TYR A 240 12.54 -6.05 -15.37
CA TYR A 240 13.07 -5.96 -16.74
C TYR A 240 11.96 -5.72 -17.78
N GLU A 241 10.79 -6.30 -17.59
CA GLU A 241 9.63 -6.05 -18.46
C GLU A 241 9.18 -4.58 -18.37
N ILE A 242 9.04 -4.05 -17.14
CA ILE A 242 8.79 -2.62 -16.94
C ILE A 242 9.88 -1.79 -17.62
N ALA A 243 11.16 -2.11 -17.38
CA ALA A 243 12.26 -1.37 -17.98
C ALA A 243 12.19 -1.38 -19.52
N ASN A 244 11.83 -2.49 -20.14
CA ASN A 244 11.65 -2.57 -21.59
C ASN A 244 10.50 -1.70 -22.08
N ASP A 245 9.37 -1.70 -21.39
CA ASP A 245 8.21 -0.89 -21.75
C ASP A 245 8.46 0.61 -21.55
N LEU A 246 9.25 0.98 -20.55
CA LEU A 246 9.71 2.36 -20.36
C LEU A 246 10.50 2.88 -21.58
N ALA A 247 11.13 2.01 -22.38
CA ALA A 247 11.86 2.42 -23.57
C ALA A 247 10.97 3.11 -24.61
N ALA A 248 9.67 2.80 -24.63
CA ALA A 248 8.70 3.44 -25.51
C ALA A 248 8.49 4.94 -25.20
N PHE A 249 8.78 5.35 -23.95
CA PHE A 249 8.61 6.72 -23.47
C PHE A 249 9.95 7.44 -23.31
N SER A 250 10.98 6.71 -22.87
CA SER A 250 12.34 7.22 -22.76
C SER A 250 13.36 6.07 -22.82
N GLU A 251 14.06 5.97 -23.95
CA GLU A 251 15.14 5.00 -24.14
C GLU A 251 16.29 5.18 -23.14
N VAL A 252 16.65 6.43 -22.80
CA VAL A 252 17.73 6.74 -21.84
C VAL A 252 17.40 6.17 -20.46
N HIS A 253 16.30 6.61 -19.84
CA HIS A 253 15.86 6.09 -18.54
C HIS A 253 15.64 4.56 -18.54
N SER A 254 15.20 3.97 -19.65
CA SER A 254 15.08 2.51 -19.79
C SER A 254 16.45 1.82 -19.70
N ASN A 255 17.45 2.33 -20.43
CA ASN A 255 18.79 1.77 -20.43
C ASN A 255 19.48 1.96 -19.08
N ASP A 256 19.36 3.14 -18.48
CA ASP A 256 19.88 3.43 -17.14
C ASP A 256 19.27 2.48 -16.10
N PHE A 257 17.95 2.27 -16.16
CA PHE A 257 17.28 1.35 -15.25
C PHE A 257 17.71 -0.11 -15.48
N LYS A 258 17.93 -0.56 -16.72
CA LYS A 258 18.46 -1.90 -17.00
C LYS A 258 19.90 -2.07 -16.51
N GLU A 259 20.75 -1.07 -16.71
CA GLU A 259 22.13 -1.10 -16.20
C GLU A 259 22.14 -1.17 -14.66
N PHE A 260 21.27 -0.40 -14.02
CA PHE A 260 21.03 -0.47 -12.60
C PHE A 260 20.58 -1.88 -12.15
N LEU A 261 19.57 -2.46 -12.80
CA LEU A 261 19.12 -3.83 -12.47
C LEU A 261 20.25 -4.85 -12.64
N ASN A 262 21.05 -4.75 -13.71
CA ASN A 262 22.19 -5.64 -13.93
C ASN A 262 23.27 -5.54 -12.85
N SER A 263 23.51 -4.34 -12.32
CA SER A 263 24.56 -4.08 -11.32
C SER A 263 24.11 -4.34 -9.88
N SER A 264 22.81 -4.20 -9.59
CA SER A 264 22.29 -4.14 -8.22
C SER A 264 21.50 -5.37 -7.76
N ILE A 265 21.07 -6.24 -8.68
CA ILE A 265 20.38 -7.48 -8.33
C ILE A 265 21.36 -8.41 -7.61
N GLN A 266 20.99 -8.84 -6.40
CA GLN A 266 21.73 -9.85 -5.65
C GLN A 266 21.74 -11.17 -6.45
N ARG A 267 22.94 -11.65 -6.80
CA ARG A 267 23.14 -12.99 -7.37
C ARG A 267 23.00 -14.06 -6.29
#